data_AF-A0A447TYR1-F1
#
_entry.id   AF-A0A447TYR1-F1
#
_cell.length_a   1.000
_cell.length_b   1.000
_cell.length_c   1.000
_cell.angle_alpha   90.00
_cell.angle_beta   90.00
_cell.angle_gamma   90.00
#
_symmetry.space_group_name_H-M   'P 1'
#
loop_
_entity.id
_entity.type
_entity.pdbx_description
1 polymer ?
#
loop_
_entity_poly.entity_id
_entity_poly.type
_entity_poly.pdbx_seq_one_letter_code
_entity_poly.pdbx_strand_id
1 'polypeptide(L)'
;MSVAFLFFEWAAIPSTLLAGWLSDKLFKGRRMPLAMICMALIFVCLIGYWKSESLLMVTIFAAIVGCLIYVPQFLASVQTMEIVPSFAVGSAVGLRGFMSYIFGASLGTSLFGVMVDKLGWYGGFYLLMGGIVCCILFCYLSHRGALELERQRQNALHNQDSLQLADAQ
;
A
#
# COMPACT_ATOMS: atom_id res chain seq x y z
N MET A 1 18.77 -5.11 -20.67
CA MET A 1 17.70 -4.71 -19.73
C MET A 1 17.27 -5.83 -18.79
N SER A 2 17.25 -7.11 -19.20
CA SER A 2 16.74 -8.22 -18.39
C SER A 2 17.44 -8.45 -17.05
N VAL A 3 18.77 -8.27 -16.97
CA VAL A 3 19.55 -8.47 -15.74
C VAL A 3 19.20 -7.42 -14.67
N ALA A 4 19.10 -6.15 -15.04
CA ALA A 4 18.71 -5.08 -14.13
C ALA A 4 17.27 -5.26 -13.61
N PHE A 5 16.36 -5.69 -14.48
CA PHE A 5 14.98 -6.00 -14.11
C PHE A 5 14.90 -7.20 -13.15
N LEU A 6 15.73 -8.23 -13.36
CA LEU A 6 15.80 -9.39 -12.48
C LEU A 6 16.24 -9.00 -11.07
N PHE A 7 17.29 -8.18 -10.93
CA PHE A 7 17.73 -7.68 -9.62
C PHE A 7 16.69 -6.78 -8.95
N PHE A 8 15.95 -5.98 -9.73
CA PHE A 8 14.87 -5.15 -9.23
C PHE A 8 13.73 -5.99 -8.63
N GLU A 9 13.27 -7.02 -9.35
CA GLU A 9 12.24 -7.94 -8.84
C GLU A 9 12.75 -8.80 -7.67
N TRP A 10 14.01 -9.21 -7.70
CA TRP A 10 14.62 -9.92 -6.56
C TRP A 10 14.71 -9.07 -5.30
N ALA A 11 14.87 -7.75 -5.43
CA ALA A 11 14.86 -6.82 -4.31
C ALA A 11 13.47 -6.68 -3.64
N ALA A 12 12.40 -7.08 -4.33
CA ALA A 12 11.04 -7.09 -3.78
C ALA A 12 10.90 -8.07 -2.60
N ILE A 13 11.53 -9.25 -2.69
CA ILE A 13 11.45 -10.31 -1.67
C ILE A 13 12.01 -9.85 -0.31
N PRO A 14 13.27 -9.38 -0.19
CA PRO A 14 13.78 -8.91 1.09
C PRO A 14 13.05 -7.67 1.59
N SER A 15 12.63 -6.77 0.70
CA SER A 15 11.89 -5.56 1.08
C SER A 15 10.55 -5.88 1.75
N THR A 16 9.77 -6.77 1.15
CA THR A 16 8.45 -7.19 1.69
C THR A 16 8.60 -7.98 3.00
N LEU A 17 9.64 -8.80 3.12
CA LEU A 17 9.91 -9.60 4.32
C LEU A 17 10.35 -8.71 5.49
N LEU A 18 11.24 -7.74 5.23
CA LEU A 18 11.63 -6.72 6.21
C LEU A 18 10.44 -5.86 6.63
N ALA A 19 9.57 -5.48 5.69
CA ALA A 19 8.39 -4.70 6.00
C ALA A 19 7.37 -5.46 6.85
N GLY A 20 7.17 -6.76 6.61
CA GLY A 20 6.34 -7.61 7.48
C GLY A 20 6.87 -7.62 8.91
N TRP A 21 8.18 -7.88 9.07
CA TRP A 21 8.82 -7.86 10.39
C TRP A 21 8.75 -6.48 11.07
N LEU A 22 9.00 -5.40 10.32
CA LEU A 22 8.96 -4.04 10.83
C LEU A 22 7.54 -3.63 11.25
N SER A 23 6.52 -4.03 10.48
CA SER A 23 5.10 -3.83 10.80
C SER A 23 4.74 -4.46 12.14
N ASP A 24 5.13 -5.72 12.32
CA ASP A 24 4.76 -6.50 13.49
C ASP A 24 5.49 -6.03 14.74
N LYS A 25 6.77 -5.61 14.62
CA LYS A 25 7.60 -5.15 15.75
C LYS A 25 7.27 -3.72 16.19
N LEU A 26 7.10 -2.78 15.26
CA LEU A 26 6.89 -1.36 15.59
C LEU A 26 5.43 -0.98 15.78
N PHE A 27 4.50 -1.57 15.02
CA PHE A 27 3.10 -1.12 14.98
C PHE A 27 2.12 -2.05 15.70
N LYS A 28 2.62 -3.04 16.45
CA LYS A 28 1.81 -3.95 17.28
C LYS A 28 0.63 -4.58 16.51
N GLY A 29 0.85 -5.00 15.27
CA GLY A 29 -0.15 -5.63 14.41
C GLY A 29 -1.01 -4.68 13.57
N ARG A 30 -0.85 -3.35 13.67
CA ARG A 30 -1.55 -2.40 12.78
C ARG A 30 -0.79 -2.25 11.47
N ARG A 31 -1.35 -2.78 10.38
CA ARG A 31 -0.69 -2.87 9.06
C ARG A 31 -0.71 -1.57 8.26
N MET A 32 -1.80 -0.81 8.31
CA MET A 32 -1.96 0.44 7.54
C MET A 32 -1.02 1.61 7.91
N PRO A 33 -0.66 1.84 9.20
CA PRO A 33 0.28 2.89 9.58
C PRO A 33 1.65 2.76 8.91
N LEU A 34 2.16 1.53 8.79
CA LEU A 34 3.43 1.29 8.10
C LEU A 34 3.34 1.65 6.61
N ALA A 35 2.25 1.26 5.94
CA ALA A 35 2.03 1.60 4.53
C ALA A 35 2.05 3.12 4.30
N MET A 36 1.43 3.92 5.19
CA MET A 36 1.44 5.38 5.08
C MET A 36 2.85 5.97 5.22
N ILE A 37 3.68 5.44 6.13
CA ILE A 37 5.06 5.89 6.30
C ILE A 37 5.90 5.55 5.06
N CYS A 38 5.74 4.35 4.51
CA CYS A 38 6.41 3.97 3.27
C CYS A 38 5.97 4.88 2.09
N MET A 39 4.69 5.19 1.97
CA MET A 39 4.20 6.11 0.94
C MET A 39 4.75 7.54 1.11
N ALA A 40 4.89 8.02 2.35
CA ALA A 40 5.51 9.32 2.64
C ALA A 40 7.01 9.33 2.26
N LEU A 41 7.74 8.25 2.55
CA LEU A 41 9.13 8.09 2.13
C LEU A 41 9.28 8.04 0.61
N ILE A 42 8.38 7.33 -0.09
CA ILE A 42 8.34 7.30 -1.56
C ILE A 42 8.13 8.71 -2.11
N PHE A 43 7.23 9.50 -1.53
CA PHE A 43 7.00 10.89 -1.94
C PHE A 43 8.28 11.73 -1.87
N VAL A 44 9.01 11.65 -0.75
CA VAL A 44 10.28 12.37 -0.57
C VAL A 44 11.34 11.87 -1.57
N CYS A 45 11.45 10.56 -1.77
CA CYS A 45 12.39 9.99 -2.74
C CYS A 45 12.05 10.40 -4.18
N LEU A 46 10.77 10.55 -4.52
CA LEU A 46 10.33 10.99 -5.84
C LEU A 46 10.69 12.47 -6.08
N ILE A 47 10.63 13.32 -5.05
CA ILE A 47 11.13 14.70 -5.15
C ILE A 47 12.65 14.70 -5.37
N GLY A 48 13.37 13.86 -4.62
CA GLY A 48 14.82 13.68 -4.78
C GLY A 48 15.20 13.20 -6.18
N TYR A 49 14.44 12.25 -6.73
CA TYR A 49 14.58 11.78 -8.11
C TYR A 49 14.39 12.91 -9.12
N TRP A 50 13.37 13.76 -8.94
CA TRP A 50 13.08 14.86 -9.87
C TRP A 50 14.10 16.01 -9.78
N LYS A 51 14.66 16.27 -8.60
CA LYS A 51 15.66 17.35 -8.38
C LYS A 51 17.11 16.93 -8.64
N SER A 52 17.37 15.63 -8.82
CA SER A 52 18.72 15.12 -8.97
C SER A 52 19.19 15.18 -10.42
N GLU A 53 20.33 15.84 -10.66
CA GLU A 53 20.99 15.90 -11.97
C GLU A 53 22.02 14.78 -12.18
N SER A 54 22.44 14.10 -11.10
CA SER A 54 23.43 13.02 -11.15
C SER A 54 22.79 11.65 -11.37
N LEU A 55 23.29 10.90 -12.37
CA LEU A 55 22.82 9.55 -12.71
C LEU A 55 22.87 8.58 -11.52
N LEU A 56 23.90 8.68 -10.67
CA LEU A 56 24.02 7.83 -9.48
C LEU A 56 22.90 8.08 -8.48
N MET A 57 22.61 9.36 -8.21
CA MET A 57 21.56 9.74 -7.25
C MET A 57 20.17 9.39 -7.78
N VAL A 58 19.91 9.61 -9.08
CA VAL A 58 18.67 9.20 -9.74
C VAL A 58 18.46 7.68 -9.62
N THR A 59 19.51 6.89 -9.85
CA THR A 59 19.45 5.42 -9.75
C THR A 59 19.20 4.95 -8.32
N ILE A 60 19.83 5.58 -7.32
CA ILE A 60 19.62 5.26 -5.90
C ILE A 60 18.18 5.57 -5.48
N PHE A 61 17.66 6.76 -5.81
CA PHE A 61 16.27 7.10 -5.48
C PHE A 61 15.27 6.18 -6.17
N ALA A 62 15.50 5.85 -7.45
CA ALA A 62 14.66 4.88 -8.18
C ALA A 62 14.71 3.49 -7.56
N ALA A 63 15.88 3.02 -7.13
CA ALA A 63 16.03 1.73 -6.45
C ALA A 63 15.29 1.71 -5.10
N ILE A 64 15.38 2.79 -4.31
CA ILE A 64 14.66 2.91 -3.03
C ILE A 64 13.14 2.91 -3.27
N VAL A 65 12.65 3.71 -4.22
CA VAL A 65 11.21 3.73 -4.57
C VAL A 65 10.74 2.36 -5.03
N GLY A 66 11.53 1.68 -5.86
CA GLY A 66 11.26 0.33 -6.33
C GLY A 66 11.15 -0.69 -5.20
N CYS A 67 12.07 -0.66 -4.24
CA CYS A 67 11.98 -1.53 -3.07
C CYS A 67 10.76 -1.18 -2.19
N LEU A 68 10.49 0.10 -1.95
CA LEU A 68 9.47 0.55 -1.02
C LEU A 68 8.04 0.35 -1.55
N ILE A 69 7.80 0.37 -2.86
CA ILE A 69 6.44 0.27 -3.43
C ILE A 69 5.77 -1.09 -3.16
N TYR A 70 6.56 -2.15 -3.02
CA TYR A 70 6.04 -3.48 -2.71
C TYR A 70 5.45 -3.57 -1.29
N VAL A 71 5.92 -2.75 -0.36
CA VAL A 71 5.45 -2.73 1.04
C VAL A 71 3.97 -2.34 1.15
N PRO A 72 3.52 -1.14 0.72
CA PRO A 72 2.12 -0.77 0.78
C PRO A 72 1.25 -1.67 -0.11
N GLN A 73 1.76 -2.15 -1.25
CA GLN A 73 1.05 -3.10 -2.11
C GLN A 73 0.71 -4.40 -1.38
N PHE A 74 1.69 -4.97 -0.67
CA PHE A 74 1.54 -6.18 0.14
C PHE A 74 0.60 -5.93 1.32
N LEU A 75 0.84 -4.89 2.12
CA LEU A 75 0.04 -4.60 3.32
C LEU A 75 -1.43 -4.33 2.99
N ALA A 76 -1.73 -3.67 1.88
CA ALA A 76 -3.11 -3.47 1.44
C ALA A 76 -3.82 -4.79 1.07
N SER A 77 -3.08 -5.80 0.60
CA SER A 77 -3.62 -7.15 0.36
C SER A 77 -4.04 -7.81 1.65
N VAL A 78 -3.13 -7.75 2.61
CA VAL A 78 -3.29 -8.37 3.91
C VAL A 78 -4.41 -7.71 4.69
N GLN A 79 -4.53 -6.38 4.66
CA GLN A 79 -5.65 -5.66 5.28
C GLN A 79 -7.01 -6.12 4.74
N THR A 80 -7.10 -6.39 3.43
CA THR A 80 -8.34 -6.90 2.82
C THR A 80 -8.71 -8.27 3.41
N MET A 81 -7.72 -9.13 3.63
CA MET A 81 -7.93 -10.46 4.21
C MET A 81 -8.40 -10.41 5.67
N GLU A 82 -7.98 -9.40 6.43
CA GLU A 82 -8.35 -9.24 7.84
C GLU A 82 -9.76 -8.68 8.04
N ILE A 83 -10.22 -7.84 7.10
CA ILE A 83 -11.54 -7.18 7.16
C ILE A 83 -12.65 -8.12 6.66
N VAL A 84 -12.36 -8.91 5.63
CA VAL A 84 -13.36 -9.74 4.95
C VAL A 84 -13.56 -11.06 5.73
N PRO A 85 -14.80 -11.57 5.84
CA PRO A 85 -15.04 -12.86 6.49
C PRO A 85 -14.38 -14.01 5.72
N SER A 86 -13.90 -15.02 6.44
CA SER A 86 -13.07 -16.12 5.91
C SER A 86 -13.66 -16.82 4.68
N PHE A 87 -14.99 -16.93 4.59
CA PHE A 87 -15.68 -17.54 3.45
C PHE A 87 -15.65 -16.70 2.16
N ALA A 88 -15.46 -15.38 2.25
CA ALA A 88 -15.47 -14.44 1.13
C ALA A 88 -14.09 -13.83 0.81
N VAL A 89 -13.04 -14.16 1.59
CA VAL A 89 -11.69 -13.62 1.41
C VAL A 89 -11.18 -13.84 -0.01
N GLY A 90 -11.37 -15.03 -0.57
CA GLY A 90 -10.91 -15.36 -1.93
C GLY A 90 -11.49 -14.43 -3.00
N SER A 91 -12.82 -14.26 -3.00
CA SER A 91 -13.51 -13.39 -3.97
C SER A 91 -13.15 -11.91 -3.79
N ALA A 92 -13.05 -11.44 -2.54
CA ALA A 92 -12.71 -10.05 -2.26
C ALA A 92 -11.27 -9.70 -2.66
N VAL A 93 -10.30 -10.56 -2.34
CA VAL A 93 -8.90 -10.39 -2.73
C VAL A 93 -8.74 -10.51 -4.25
N GLY A 94 -9.44 -11.46 -4.88
CA GLY A 94 -9.44 -11.65 -6.32
C GLY A 94 -9.99 -10.44 -7.07
N LEU A 95 -11.15 -9.91 -6.65
CA LEU A 95 -11.73 -8.70 -7.24
C LEU A 95 -10.81 -7.49 -7.06
N ARG A 96 -10.23 -7.32 -5.87
CA ARG A 96 -9.26 -6.25 -5.58
C ARG A 96 -8.02 -6.36 -6.47
N GLY A 97 -7.49 -7.57 -6.68
CA GLY A 97 -6.38 -7.83 -7.59
C GLY A 97 -6.75 -7.49 -9.04
N PHE A 98 -7.91 -7.97 -9.51
CA PHE A 98 -8.41 -7.67 -10.85
C PHE A 98 -8.55 -6.16 -11.09
N MET A 99 -9.16 -5.43 -10.14
CA MET A 99 -9.28 -3.97 -10.22
C MET A 99 -7.90 -3.29 -10.24
N SER A 100 -6.96 -3.76 -9.42
CA SER A 100 -5.60 -3.22 -9.38
C SER A 100 -4.85 -3.40 -10.69
N TYR A 101 -5.00 -4.53 -11.38
CA TYR A 101 -4.31 -4.76 -12.65
C TYR A 101 -4.99 -4.02 -13.81
N ILE A 102 -6.30 -4.12 -13.96
CA ILE A 102 -7.01 -3.51 -15.10
C ILE A 102 -7.06 -1.98 -14.95
N PHE A 103 -7.51 -1.48 -13.81
CA PHE A 103 -7.64 -0.04 -13.60
C PHE A 103 -6.35 0.59 -13.07
N GLY A 104 -5.63 -0.08 -12.17
CA GLY A 104 -4.38 0.45 -11.65
C GLY A 104 -3.26 0.41 -12.69
N ALA A 105 -2.85 -0.79 -13.12
CA ALA A 105 -1.69 -0.93 -14.00
C ALA A 105 -1.98 -0.46 -15.44
N SER A 106 -3.05 -0.95 -16.09
CA SER A 106 -3.30 -0.62 -17.50
C SER A 106 -3.73 0.82 -17.71
N LEU A 107 -4.73 1.33 -16.96
CA LEU A 107 -5.11 2.73 -17.07
C LEU A 107 -4.06 3.66 -16.50
N GLY A 108 -3.39 3.30 -15.39
CA GLY A 108 -2.31 4.12 -14.82
C GLY A 108 -1.16 4.34 -15.80
N THR A 109 -0.71 3.29 -16.49
CA THR A 109 0.36 3.39 -17.50
C THR A 109 -0.10 4.22 -18.70
N SER A 110 -1.33 3.99 -19.17
CA SER A 110 -1.88 4.73 -20.32
C SER A 110 -2.06 6.22 -20.00
N LEU A 111 -2.60 6.52 -18.81
CA LEU A 111 -2.81 7.89 -18.34
C LEU A 111 -1.49 8.61 -18.13
N PHE A 112 -0.50 7.93 -17.53
CA PHE A 112 0.85 8.47 -17.38
C PHE A 112 1.47 8.79 -18.74
N GLY A 113 1.37 7.89 -19.71
CA GLY A 113 1.86 8.10 -21.08
C GLY A 113 1.23 9.33 -21.75
N VAL A 114 -0.11 9.41 -21.76
CA VAL A 114 -0.83 10.57 -22.33
C VAL A 114 -0.45 11.88 -21.63
N MET A 115 -0.23 11.85 -20.31
CA MET A 115 0.16 13.04 -19.56
C MET A 115 1.57 13.51 -19.92
N VAL A 116 2.51 12.57 -20.08
CA VAL A 116 3.88 12.87 -20.51
C VAL A 116 3.92 13.37 -21.95
N ASP A 117 3.10 12.80 -22.85
CA ASP A 117 3.04 13.24 -24.25
C ASP A 117 2.51 14.68 -24.40
N LYS A 118 1.53 15.09 -23.57
CA LYS A 118 0.90 16.41 -23.67
C LYS A 118 1.57 17.51 -22.83
N LEU A 119 1.97 17.18 -21.60
CA LEU A 119 2.49 18.15 -20.62
C LEU A 119 3.99 17.94 -20.33
N GLY A 120 4.62 17.00 -21.03
CA GLY A 120 6.01 16.62 -20.80
C GLY A 120 6.20 15.88 -19.47
N TRP A 121 7.47 15.64 -19.14
CA TRP A 121 7.88 14.95 -17.92
C TRP A 121 7.34 15.59 -16.63
N TYR A 122 7.19 16.91 -16.62
CA TYR A 122 6.61 17.65 -15.49
C TYR A 122 5.17 17.19 -15.19
N GLY A 123 4.33 17.02 -16.21
CA GLY A 123 2.97 16.51 -16.05
C GLY A 123 2.94 15.09 -15.48
N GLY A 124 3.86 14.23 -15.91
CA GLY A 124 4.02 12.88 -15.37
C GLY A 124 4.35 12.88 -13.87
N PHE A 125 5.31 13.72 -13.44
CA PHE A 125 5.64 13.83 -12.02
C PHE A 125 4.49 14.39 -11.18
N TYR A 126 3.78 15.41 -11.64
CA TYR A 126 2.60 15.91 -10.93
C TYR A 126 1.52 14.84 -10.77
N LEU A 127 1.32 14.01 -11.79
CA LEU A 127 0.38 12.90 -11.73
C LEU A 127 0.80 11.84 -10.70
N LEU A 128 2.09 11.49 -10.64
CA LEU A 128 2.62 10.55 -9.64
C LEU A 128 2.51 11.12 -8.22
N MET A 129 2.87 12.40 -8.01
CA MET A 129 2.74 13.07 -6.72
C MET A 129 1.29 13.11 -6.25
N GLY A 130 0.37 13.48 -7.14
CA GLY A 130 -1.08 13.46 -6.86
C GLY A 130 -1.56 12.06 -6.53
N GLY A 131 -1.11 11.04 -7.26
CA GLY A 131 -1.41 9.63 -7.01
C GLY A 131 -0.94 9.17 -5.63
N ILE A 132 0.27 9.55 -5.22
CA ILE A 132 0.82 9.22 -3.88
C ILE A 132 -0.02 9.88 -2.78
N VAL A 133 -0.38 11.16 -2.92
CA VAL A 133 -1.22 11.87 -1.95
C VAL A 133 -2.59 11.22 -1.84
N CYS A 134 -3.24 10.92 -2.97
CA CYS A 134 -4.51 10.19 -2.99
C CYS A 134 -4.39 8.80 -2.33
N CYS A 135 -3.29 8.08 -2.57
CA CYS A 135 -3.03 6.79 -1.95
C CYS A 135 -2.88 6.92 -0.43
N ILE A 136 -2.15 7.92 0.06
CA ILE A 136 -2.02 8.20 1.50
C ILE A 136 -3.39 8.49 2.12
N LEU A 137 -4.22 9.32 1.46
CA LEU A 137 -5.58 9.61 1.92
C LEU A 137 -6.45 8.34 1.98
N PHE A 138 -6.39 7.48 0.96
CA PHE A 138 -7.12 6.21 0.97
C PHE A 138 -6.59 5.22 2.01
N CYS A 139 -5.27 5.15 2.23
CA CYS A 139 -4.69 4.37 3.32
C CYS A 139 -5.16 4.87 4.68
N TYR A 140 -5.26 6.19 4.87
CA TYR A 140 -5.81 6.78 6.09
C TYR A 140 -7.29 6.44 6.30
N LEU A 141 -8.12 6.57 5.25
CA LEU A 141 -9.53 6.18 5.31
C LEU A 141 -9.70 4.69 5.61
N SER A 142 -8.92 3.83 4.95
CA SER A 142 -8.95 2.39 5.20
C SER A 142 -8.48 2.05 6.62
N HIS A 143 -7.48 2.76 7.15
CA HIS A 143 -7.06 2.60 8.54
C HIS A 143 -8.19 2.92 9.53
N ARG A 144 -8.90 4.03 9.29
CA ARG A 144 -10.06 4.42 10.10
C ARG A 144 -11.18 3.37 10.03
N GLY A 145 -11.46 2.83 8.84
CA GLY A 145 -12.43 1.76 8.64
C GLY A 145 -12.05 0.47 9.37
N ALA A 146 -10.77 0.08 9.32
CA ALA A 146 -10.27 -1.09 10.03
C ALA A 146 -10.41 -0.96 11.56
N LEU A 147 -10.07 0.21 12.11
CA LEU A 147 -10.22 0.49 13.54
C LEU A 147 -11.69 0.47 14.01
N GLU A 148 -12.61 0.94 13.17
CA GLU A 148 -14.04 0.91 13.48
C GLU A 148 -14.55 -0.53 13.52
N LEU A 149 -14.11 -1.37 12.58
CA LEU A 149 -14.46 -2.80 12.54
C LEU A 149 -13.93 -3.56 13.77
N GLU A 150 -12.71 -3.25 14.21
CA GLU A 150 -12.13 -3.79 15.45
C GLU A 150 -12.97 -3.42 16.67
N ARG A 151 -13.41 -2.16 16.78
CA ARG A 151 -14.30 -1.71 17.89
C ARG A 151 -15.64 -2.42 17.88
N GLN A 152 -16.25 -2.58 16.70
CA GLN A 152 -17.54 -3.28 16.58
C GLN A 152 -17.43 -4.75 17.01
N ARG A 153 -16.34 -5.44 16.64
CA ARG A 153 -16.09 -6.82 17.12
C ARG A 153 -15.92 -6.87 18.63
N GLN A 154 -15.17 -5.94 19.23
CA GLN A 154 -15.00 -5.89 20.69
C GLN A 154 -16.33 -5.65 21.42
N ASN A 155 -17.15 -4.73 20.91
CA ASN A 155 -18.46 -4.44 21.47
C ASN A 155 -19.41 -5.64 21.35
N ALA A 156 -19.41 -6.34 20.21
CA ALA A 156 -20.23 -7.54 20.01
C ALA A 156 -19.84 -8.67 20.97
N LEU A 157 -18.54 -8.92 21.16
CA LEU A 157 -18.03 -9.90 22.11
C LEU A 157 -18.43 -9.55 23.55
N HIS A 158 -18.26 -8.29 23.95
CA HIS A 158 -18.66 -7.83 25.29
C HIS A 158 -20.17 -7.96 25.53
N ASN A 159 -21.00 -7.63 24.54
CA ASN A 159 -22.45 -7.80 24.63
C ASN A 159 -22.83 -9.27 24.77
N GLN A 160 -22.15 -10.15 24.03
CA GLN A 160 -22.39 -11.60 24.09
C GLN A 160 -22.02 -12.18 25.45
N ASP A 161 -20.89 -11.78 26.03
CA ASP A 161 -20.48 -12.17 27.39
C ASP A 161 -21.50 -11.67 28.44
N SER A 162 -22.00 -10.44 28.29
CA SER A 162 -22.99 -9.88 29.23
C SER A 162 -24.34 -10.60 29.20
N LEU A 163 -24.79 -11.05 28.02
CA LEU A 163 -26.01 -11.84 27.86
C LEU A 163 -25.84 -13.24 28.46
N GLN A 164 -24.68 -13.90 28.24
CA GLN A 164 -24.38 -15.19 28.85
C GLN A 164 -24.33 -15.14 30.38
N LEU A 165 -23.84 -14.05 30.95
CA LEU A 165 -23.84 -13.84 32.40
C LEU A 165 -25.26 -13.60 32.94
N ALA A 166 -26.13 -12.94 32.18
CA ALA A 166 -27.53 -12.71 32.57
C ALA A 166 -28.39 -13.98 32.49
N ASP A 167 -28.17 -14.84 31.49
CA ASP A 167 -28.90 -16.12 31.34
C ASP A 167 -28.45 -17.19 32.38
N ALA A 168 -27.31 -16.99 33.03
CA ALA A 168 -26.76 -17.90 34.04
C ALA A 168 -27.25 -17.62 35.49
N GLN A 169 -28.06 -16.56 35.69
CA GLN A 169 -28.63 -16.15 36.98
C GLN A 169 -30.12 -16.50 37.10
#